data_AF-C7R540-F1
#
_entry.id   AF-C7R540-F1
#
_cell.length_a   1.000
_cell.length_b   1.000
_cell.length_c   1.000
_cell.angle_alpha   90.00
_cell.angle_beta   90.00
_cell.angle_gamma   90.00
#
_symmetry.space_group_name_H-M   'P 1'
#
loop_
_entity.id
_entity.type
_entity.pdbx_description
1 polymer ?
#
loop_
_entity_poly.entity_id
_entity_poly.type
_entity_poly.pdbx_seq_one_letter_code
_entity_poly.pdbx_strand_id
1 'polypeptide(L)'
;MSDTGTTTPATRRTRTDRNATIIILIVATATIIGLSLIGTTMLGGILPARSTTHPPCTELPHVDDVKEALLTHSDLANDIESQGDTIRVAIATPCTANTTLALIEVSYTRDHELDAIDDLLTQRNGFGVPVHVTQR
;
A
#
# COMPACT_ATOMS: atom_id res chain seq x y z
N MET A 1 72.63 28.41 -20.52
CA MET A 1 71.88 27.61 -21.50
C MET A 1 71.04 26.58 -20.76
N SER A 2 69.72 26.73 -20.90
CA SER A 2 68.69 25.68 -20.98
C SER A 2 68.31 24.85 -19.75
N ASP A 3 67.11 25.18 -19.26
CA ASP A 3 66.07 24.40 -18.59
C ASP A 3 65.99 22.91 -18.95
N THR A 4 65.66 22.06 -17.97
CA THR A 4 64.45 21.18 -17.86
C THR A 4 64.66 20.24 -16.66
N GLY A 5 63.72 19.85 -15.80
CA GLY A 5 62.27 19.96 -15.74
C GLY A 5 61.79 18.87 -14.77
N THR A 6 61.14 19.28 -13.68
CA THR A 6 60.55 18.44 -12.62
C THR A 6 59.33 17.67 -13.14
N THR A 7 59.13 16.38 -12.82
CA THR A 7 57.75 15.86 -12.68
C THR A 7 57.61 14.59 -11.83
N THR A 8 56.96 14.79 -10.67
CA THR A 8 56.31 13.82 -9.79
C THR A 8 55.15 13.11 -10.52
N PRO A 9 54.96 11.77 -10.40
CA PRO A 9 53.72 11.14 -10.84
C PRO A 9 52.56 11.48 -9.89
N ALA A 10 51.59 12.21 -10.43
CA ALA A 10 50.37 12.62 -9.75
C ALA A 10 49.37 11.46 -9.58
N THR A 11 48.83 11.37 -8.37
CA THR A 11 47.75 10.48 -7.94
C THR A 11 46.50 10.67 -8.83
N ARG A 12 46.21 9.68 -9.69
CA ARG A 12 44.98 9.64 -10.49
C ARG A 12 43.81 9.25 -9.59
N ARG A 13 43.11 10.24 -9.03
CA ARG A 13 41.77 10.05 -8.45
C ARG A 13 40.80 9.71 -9.59
N THR A 14 40.43 8.44 -9.71
CA THR A 14 39.41 7.95 -10.63
C THR A 14 38.05 8.48 -10.20
N ARG A 15 37.57 9.46 -10.98
CA ARG A 15 36.22 10.02 -10.93
C ARG A 15 35.25 9.07 -11.67
N THR A 16 35.16 7.81 -11.25
CA THR A 16 34.29 6.81 -11.91
C THR A 16 33.64 5.81 -10.96
N ASP A 17 33.72 5.99 -9.63
CA ASP A 17 33.24 4.95 -8.70
C ASP A 17 31.95 5.30 -7.93
N ARG A 18 31.35 6.48 -8.14
CA ARG A 18 30.08 6.84 -7.47
C ARG A 18 28.86 6.14 -8.09
N ASN A 19 28.83 5.98 -9.41
CA ASN A 19 27.66 5.44 -10.10
C ASN A 19 27.67 3.91 -10.11
N ALA A 20 28.86 3.29 -10.18
CA ALA A 20 29.00 1.83 -10.10
C ALA A 20 28.60 1.30 -8.71
N THR A 21 28.95 2.00 -7.63
CA THR A 21 28.55 1.62 -6.26
C THR A 21 27.04 1.71 -6.04
N ILE A 22 26.38 2.72 -6.61
CA ILE A 22 24.91 2.86 -6.55
C ILE A 22 24.23 1.73 -7.34
N ILE A 23 24.72 1.41 -8.54
CA ILE A 23 24.14 0.34 -9.36
C ILE A 23 24.30 -1.03 -8.68
N ILE A 24 25.44 -1.30 -8.04
CA ILE A 24 25.67 -2.56 -7.31
C ILE A 24 24.75 -2.69 -6.09
N LEU A 25 24.45 -1.60 -5.37
CA LEU A 25 23.50 -1.60 -4.25
C LEU A 25 22.06 -1.91 -4.69
N ILE A 26 21.65 -1.45 -5.87
CA ILE A 26 20.31 -1.73 -6.43
C ILE A 26 20.18 -3.21 -6.84
N VAL A 27 21.22 -3.80 -7.43
CA VAL A 27 21.18 -5.19 -7.87
C VAL A 27 21.24 -6.17 -6.68
N ALA A 28 21.92 -5.81 -5.59
CA ALA A 28 22.01 -6.66 -4.39
C ALA A 28 20.72 -6.68 -3.55
N THR A 29 19.87 -5.65 -3.61
CA THR A 29 18.57 -5.63 -2.92
C THR A 29 17.46 -6.35 -3.71
N ALA A 30 17.65 -6.51 -5.03
CA ALA A 30 16.67 -7.15 -5.91
C ALA A 30 16.63 -8.70 -5.82
N THR A 31 17.59 -9.36 -5.16
CA THR A 31 17.72 -10.82 -5.17
C THR A 31 17.17 -11.54 -3.94
N ILE A 32 16.67 -10.82 -2.91
CA ILE A 32 16.08 -11.45 -1.71
C ILE A 32 14.57 -11.71 -1.86
N ILE A 33 13.90 -11.11 -2.83
CA ILE A 33 12.45 -11.29 -3.04
C ILE A 33 12.20 -12.42 -4.04
N GLY A 34 12.75 -13.59 -3.71
CA GLY A 34 12.76 -14.76 -4.57
C GLY A 34 12.02 -15.95 -3.95
N LEU A 35 10.93 -15.74 -3.21
CA LEU A 35 10.02 -16.84 -2.83
C LEU A 35 8.67 -16.34 -2.27
N SER A 36 7.81 -15.83 -3.15
CA SER A 36 6.37 -15.72 -2.85
C SER A 36 5.60 -16.09 -4.10
N LEU A 37 5.54 -17.38 -4.35
CA LEU A 37 4.73 -17.96 -5.40
C LEU A 37 3.33 -18.24 -4.85
N ILE A 38 2.40 -17.45 -5.38
CA ILE A 38 1.05 -17.82 -5.82
C ILE A 38 -0.03 -17.85 -4.73
N GLY A 39 -0.74 -16.72 -4.66
CA GLY A 39 -2.08 -16.59 -4.09
C GLY A 39 -2.78 -15.28 -4.46
N THR A 40 -2.40 -14.61 -5.54
CA THR A 40 -3.05 -13.36 -5.96
C THR A 40 -3.91 -13.61 -7.20
N THR A 41 -5.14 -14.06 -6.98
CA THR A 41 -6.22 -13.69 -7.90
C THR A 41 -6.40 -12.19 -7.77
N MET A 42 -5.79 -11.44 -8.68
CA MET A 42 -6.15 -10.05 -8.91
C MET A 42 -7.61 -10.00 -9.38
N LEU A 43 -8.55 -9.93 -8.44
CA LEU A 43 -9.78 -9.18 -8.69
C LEU A 43 -9.42 -7.72 -8.47
N GLY A 44 -9.00 -7.07 -9.55
CA GLY A 44 -8.97 -5.62 -9.61
C GLY A 44 -10.37 -5.10 -9.34
N GLY A 45 -10.55 -4.50 -8.17
CA GLY A 45 -11.73 -3.71 -7.85
C GLY A 45 -11.80 -2.55 -8.81
N ILE A 46 -12.66 -2.69 -9.83
CA ILE A 46 -13.11 -1.60 -10.67
C ILE A 46 -13.91 -0.70 -9.71
N LEU A 47 -13.43 0.51 -9.43
CA LEU A 47 -14.16 1.51 -8.66
C LEU A 47 -15.05 2.32 -9.62
N PRO A 48 -16.36 2.04 -9.76
CA PRO A 48 -17.30 3.07 -10.13
C PRO A 48 -17.67 3.81 -8.85
N ALA A 49 -17.17 5.05 -8.72
CA ALA A 49 -17.76 6.01 -7.81
C ALA A 49 -19.29 6.05 -8.04
N ARG A 50 -20.04 5.96 -6.93
CA ARG A 50 -21.51 6.11 -6.79
C ARG A 50 -22.37 4.87 -7.04
N SER A 51 -22.09 3.77 -6.34
CA SER A 51 -23.17 3.01 -5.70
C SER A 51 -22.59 2.14 -4.60
N THR A 52 -23.23 2.20 -3.44
CA THR A 52 -23.06 1.44 -2.20
C THR A 52 -23.34 -0.05 -2.46
N THR A 53 -22.64 -0.66 -3.42
CA THR A 53 -22.86 -2.04 -3.82
C THR A 53 -21.97 -2.91 -2.93
N HIS A 54 -22.55 -3.35 -1.81
CA HIS A 54 -21.93 -4.37 -0.98
C HIS A 54 -21.60 -5.59 -1.88
N PRO A 55 -20.38 -6.15 -1.78
CA PRO A 55 -20.11 -7.42 -2.42
C PRO A 55 -21.16 -8.45 -1.96
N PRO A 56 -21.58 -9.38 -2.83
CA PRO A 56 -22.46 -10.45 -2.40
C PRO A 56 -21.78 -11.25 -1.28
N CYS A 57 -22.57 -11.75 -0.33
CA CYS A 57 -22.04 -12.48 0.83
C CYS A 57 -21.11 -13.64 0.47
N THR A 58 -21.29 -14.26 -0.70
CA THR A 58 -20.45 -15.35 -1.20
C THR A 58 -19.02 -14.93 -1.56
N GLU A 59 -18.76 -13.63 -1.71
CA GLU A 59 -17.45 -13.06 -2.06
C GLU A 59 -16.73 -12.46 -0.84
N LEU A 60 -17.36 -12.48 0.33
CA LEU A 60 -16.74 -11.96 1.55
C LEU A 60 -15.81 -13.00 2.17
N PRO A 61 -14.59 -12.61 2.60
CA PRO A 61 -13.68 -13.49 3.30
C PRO A 61 -14.13 -13.77 4.73
N HIS A 62 -13.42 -14.67 5.40
CA HIS A 62 -13.67 -14.96 6.81
C HIS A 62 -13.24 -13.78 7.69
N VAL A 63 -13.91 -13.59 8.82
CA VAL A 63 -13.64 -12.50 9.76
C VAL A 63 -12.19 -12.48 10.25
N ASP A 64 -11.54 -13.63 10.31
CA ASP A 64 -10.14 -13.72 10.75
C ASP A 64 -9.17 -13.23 9.67
N ASP A 65 -9.46 -13.48 8.39
CA ASP A 65 -8.69 -12.91 7.27
C ASP A 65 -8.82 -11.38 7.25
N VAL A 66 -10.02 -10.86 7.54
CA VAL A 66 -10.25 -9.41 7.63
C VAL A 66 -9.53 -8.79 8.81
N LYS A 67 -9.50 -9.45 9.97
CA LYS A 67 -8.71 -9.00 11.12
C LYS A 67 -7.22 -8.99 10.79
N GLU A 68 -6.71 -10.03 10.14
CA GLU A 68 -5.30 -10.10 9.73
C GLU A 68 -4.96 -8.99 8.75
N ALA A 69 -5.82 -8.72 7.77
CA ALA A 69 -5.66 -7.62 6.82
C ALA A 69 -5.62 -6.27 7.55
N LEU A 70 -6.52 -6.03 8.50
CA LEU A 70 -6.55 -4.79 9.27
C LEU A 70 -5.32 -4.61 10.17
N LEU A 71 -4.81 -5.69 10.76
CA LEU A 71 -3.58 -5.67 11.56
C LEU A 71 -2.34 -5.39 10.71
N THR A 72 -2.26 -6.07 9.55
CA THR A 72 -1.16 -5.94 8.59
C THR A 72 -1.09 -4.53 7.99
N HIS A 73 -2.24 -3.91 7.75
CA HIS A 73 -2.38 -2.57 7.18
C HIS A 73 -2.90 -1.55 8.20
N SER A 74 -2.47 -1.68 9.46
CA SER A 74 -2.89 -0.79 10.54
C SER A 74 -2.46 0.66 10.33
N ASP A 75 -1.36 0.88 9.62
CA ASP A 75 -0.91 2.19 9.16
C ASP A 75 -1.92 2.84 8.21
N LEU A 76 -2.46 2.10 7.23
CA LEU A 76 -3.48 2.60 6.32
C LEU A 76 -4.77 2.94 7.07
N ALA A 77 -5.20 2.11 8.01
CA ALA A 77 -6.38 2.40 8.84
C ALA A 77 -6.21 3.71 9.61
N ASN A 78 -5.04 3.90 10.25
CA ASN A 78 -4.72 5.13 10.98
C ASN A 78 -4.65 6.35 10.05
N ASP A 79 -4.05 6.21 8.87
CA ASP A 79 -3.97 7.29 7.87
C ASP A 79 -5.37 7.73 7.42
N ILE A 80 -6.27 6.77 7.18
CA ILE A 80 -7.68 7.03 6.81
C ILE A 80 -8.40 7.75 7.94
N GLU A 81 -8.33 7.25 9.18
CA GLU A 81 -8.99 7.89 10.33
C GLU A 81 -8.42 9.29 10.61
N SER A 82 -7.14 9.54 10.31
CA SER A 82 -6.51 10.85 10.48
C SER A 82 -7.01 11.92 9.49
N GLN A 83 -7.71 11.54 8.42
CA GLN A 83 -8.28 12.51 7.47
C GLN A 83 -9.47 13.28 8.05
N GLY A 84 -10.10 12.77 9.12
CA GLY A 84 -11.23 13.47 9.74
C GLY A 84 -11.74 12.82 11.01
N ASP A 85 -12.08 13.65 12.00
CA ASP A 85 -12.55 13.20 13.31
C ASP A 85 -13.82 12.33 13.30
N THR A 86 -14.58 12.33 12.20
CA THR A 86 -15.80 11.52 12.05
C THR A 86 -15.57 10.22 11.26
N ILE A 87 -14.37 10.02 10.73
CA ILE A 87 -14.01 8.81 9.99
C ILE A 87 -13.68 7.68 10.96
N ARG A 88 -14.25 6.49 10.73
CA ARG A 88 -13.94 5.28 11.51
C ARG A 88 -13.72 4.10 10.60
N VAL A 89 -12.72 3.30 10.91
CA VAL A 89 -12.42 2.04 10.22
C VAL A 89 -12.75 0.88 11.16
N ALA A 90 -13.61 -0.04 10.71
CA ALA A 90 -14.09 -1.15 11.52
C ALA A 90 -14.26 -2.42 10.69
N ILE A 91 -14.45 -3.54 11.38
CA ILE A 91 -14.84 -4.81 10.74
C ILE A 91 -16.36 -4.92 10.82
N ALA A 92 -17.02 -5.10 9.68
CA ALA A 92 -18.46 -5.31 9.60
C ALA A 92 -18.77 -6.72 9.10
N THR A 93 -19.88 -7.28 9.61
CA THR A 93 -20.42 -8.59 9.22
C THR A 93 -21.80 -8.40 8.60
N PRO A 94 -21.89 -7.95 7.34
CA PRO A 94 -23.16 -7.53 6.74
C PRO A 94 -24.12 -8.70 6.45
N CYS A 95 -23.65 -9.94 6.53
CA CYS A 95 -24.40 -11.14 6.16
C CYS A 95 -25.18 -11.69 7.37
N THR A 96 -26.49 -11.43 7.42
CA THR A 96 -27.37 -11.86 8.53
C THR A 96 -27.41 -13.39 8.75
N ALA A 97 -27.23 -14.17 7.68
CA ALA A 97 -27.21 -15.63 7.74
C ALA A 97 -25.84 -16.21 8.15
N ASN A 98 -24.76 -15.44 8.04
CA ASN A 98 -23.41 -15.90 8.36
C ASN A 98 -22.55 -14.78 8.94
N THR A 99 -22.39 -14.81 10.26
CA THR A 99 -21.60 -13.83 11.02
C THR A 99 -20.08 -14.04 10.92
N THR A 100 -19.63 -15.09 10.23
CA THR A 100 -18.20 -15.33 10.02
C THR A 100 -17.68 -14.68 8.75
N LEU A 101 -18.56 -14.13 7.90
CA LEU A 101 -18.19 -13.42 6.67
C LEU A 101 -18.16 -11.92 6.94
N ALA A 102 -17.05 -11.29 6.57
CA ALA A 102 -16.79 -9.91 6.96
C ALA A 102 -16.13 -9.09 5.84
N LEU A 103 -16.11 -7.78 6.06
CA LEU A 103 -15.40 -6.80 5.26
C LEU A 103 -14.89 -5.67 6.17
N ILE A 104 -14.05 -4.79 5.62
CA ILE A 104 -13.68 -3.53 6.29
C ILE A 104 -14.72 -2.47 5.96
N GLU A 105 -15.34 -1.90 6.96
CA GLU A 105 -16.24 -0.75 6.82
C GLU A 105 -15.49 0.54 7.17
N VAL A 106 -15.59 1.54 6.30
CA VAL A 106 -15.12 2.90 6.54
C VAL A 106 -16.33 3.81 6.59
N SER A 107 -16.67 4.31 7.77
CA SER A 107 -17.81 5.21 7.97
C SER A 107 -17.34 6.66 8.05
N TYR A 108 -18.05 7.60 7.42
CA TYR A 108 -17.78 9.04 7.47
C TYR A 108 -19.08 9.84 7.63
N THR A 109 -18.99 11.15 7.94
CA THR A 109 -20.18 12.01 8.05
C THR A 109 -20.17 13.14 7.01
N ARG A 110 -18.99 13.65 6.63
CA ARG A 110 -18.84 14.87 5.82
C ARG A 110 -18.34 14.53 4.42
N ASP A 111 -18.92 15.16 3.40
CA ASP A 111 -18.61 14.84 1.99
C ASP A 111 -17.12 15.00 1.63
N HIS A 112 -16.41 15.98 2.21
CA HIS A 112 -14.97 16.14 1.96
C HIS A 112 -14.10 15.03 2.54
N GLU A 113 -14.61 14.26 3.51
CA GLU A 113 -13.92 13.08 4.04
C GLU A 113 -13.97 11.92 3.03
N LEU A 114 -15.04 11.82 2.24
CA LEU A 114 -15.18 10.78 1.22
C LEU A 114 -14.06 10.86 0.18
N ASP A 115 -13.78 12.05 -0.33
CA ASP A 115 -12.73 12.26 -1.33
C ASP A 115 -11.35 11.86 -0.77
N ALA A 116 -11.06 12.21 0.48
CA ALA A 116 -9.81 11.85 1.14
C ALA A 116 -9.66 10.33 1.39
N ILE A 117 -10.78 9.65 1.71
CA ILE A 117 -10.82 8.19 1.86
C ILE A 117 -10.53 7.50 0.51
N ASP A 118 -11.19 7.93 -0.56
CA ASP A 118 -11.05 7.33 -1.90
C ASP A 118 -9.62 7.46 -2.46
N ASP A 119 -9.01 8.63 -2.26
CA ASP A 119 -7.63 8.90 -2.63
C ASP A 119 -6.64 7.95 -1.94
N LEU A 120 -6.78 7.76 -0.63
CA LEU A 120 -5.90 6.87 0.14
C LEU A 120 -6.07 5.40 -0.26
N LEU A 121 -7.31 4.94 -0.41
CA LEU A 121 -7.59 3.55 -0.82
C LEU A 121 -7.03 3.25 -2.21
N THR A 122 -7.12 4.20 -3.14
CA THR A 122 -6.56 4.09 -4.49
C THR A 122 -5.03 4.10 -4.50
N GLN A 123 -4.41 5.01 -3.74
CA GLN A 123 -2.94 5.17 -3.74
C GLN A 123 -2.21 4.02 -3.04
N ARG A 124 -2.82 3.42 -2.01
CA ARG A 124 -2.18 2.39 -1.17
C ARG A 124 -2.62 0.95 -1.51
N ASN A 125 -3.38 0.75 -2.59
CA ASN A 125 -3.95 -0.55 -2.98
C ASN A 125 -4.91 -1.16 -1.93
N GLY A 126 -5.52 -0.33 -1.08
CA GLY A 126 -6.45 -0.77 -0.04
C GLY A 126 -5.86 -1.78 0.96
N PHE A 127 -6.74 -2.59 1.56
CA PHE A 127 -6.39 -3.56 2.61
C PHE A 127 -6.18 -4.99 2.08
N GLY A 128 -6.31 -5.23 0.77
CA GLY A 128 -6.30 -6.58 0.19
C GLY A 128 -7.55 -7.43 0.48
N VAL A 129 -8.54 -6.88 1.19
CA VAL A 129 -9.87 -7.45 1.44
C VAL A 129 -10.96 -6.46 1.00
N PRO A 130 -12.22 -6.89 0.83
CA PRO A 130 -13.30 -5.98 0.47
C PRO A 130 -13.47 -4.84 1.47
N VAL A 131 -13.62 -3.62 0.94
CA VAL A 131 -13.86 -2.40 1.71
C VAL A 131 -15.22 -1.83 1.33
N HIS A 132 -15.99 -1.42 2.32
CA HIS A 132 -17.26 -0.74 2.15
C HIS A 132 -17.20 0.66 2.76
N VAL A 133 -17.34 1.70 1.93
CA VAL A 133 -17.35 3.09 2.39
C VAL A 133 -18.80 3.55 2.51
N THR A 134 -19.20 4.00 3.71
CA THR A 134 -20.59 4.35 4.02
C THR A 134 -20.70 5.68 4.76
N GLN A 135 -21.76 6.44 4.49
CA GLN A 135 -22.08 7.65 5.23
C GLN A 135 -22.97 7.32 6.43
N ARG A 136 -22.66 7.89 7.59
CA ARG A 136 -23.39 7.69 8.84
C ARG A 136 -24.50 8.70 9.06
#